data_AF-A0A944Q5N8-F1
#
_entry.id   AF-A0A944Q5N8-F1
#
_cell.length_a   1.000
_cell.length_b   1.000
_cell.length_c   1.000
_cell.angle_alpha   90.00
_cell.angle_beta   90.00
_cell.angle_gamma   90.00
#
_symmetry.space_group_name_H-M   'P 1'
#
loop_
_entity.id
_entity.type
_entity.pdbx_description
1 polymer ?
#
loop_
_entity_poly.entity_id
_entity_poly.type
_entity_poly.pdbx_seq_one_letter_code
_entity_poly.pdbx_strand_id
1 'polypeptide(L)'
;MSIDITGLPPERISFETSPLAELGMALHALAEPGHHPGLHGWATATAASLKPDLADRLHEADFLWRSTFSDVFMPFAGVRDGDGRTGSTLTEDLDALDRLDDDRFVSSALEFTCSSTYGIGGPSPLHDPALRERALELAAARGPKQTDFAARLLDDPTSVRAWLRRLFEDCDQAFFADTWRRIRVQLAADARHKGEVLRHKGLAEALYAVSPALSLEERRGGAGRGARTRIHADKLAEGRTSAMDPAVGAGLTFVPSSFGWPHLSVLHAPGWRPVIHYPVGAPELPTPASVELLKLRMEALAHPMRMRLCRNLARSPYTTGELADSHGISAPEVSRHLTVLKKAGLVTMQRRGRYVMHQLDLQAVSRLGSDFLEGILR
;
A
#
# COMPACT_ATOMS: atom_id res chain seq x y z
N MET A 1 5.40 -6.01 6.39
CA MET A 1 6.64 -5.83 5.59
C MET A 1 7.74 -5.18 6.42
N SER A 2 9.03 -5.32 6.04
CA SER A 2 10.14 -4.70 6.77
C SER A 2 11.30 -4.21 5.91
N ILE A 3 11.95 -3.12 6.34
CA ILE A 3 13.11 -2.51 5.69
C ILE A 3 14.27 -2.48 6.69
N ASP A 4 15.37 -3.15 6.40
CA ASP A 4 16.61 -3.02 7.19
C ASP A 4 17.30 -1.70 6.84
N ILE A 5 17.49 -0.84 7.84
CA ILE A 5 18.14 0.47 7.69
C ILE A 5 19.39 0.56 8.59
N THR A 6 19.93 -0.59 9.01
CA THR A 6 21.10 -0.64 9.88
C THR A 6 22.29 0.04 9.21
N GLY A 7 22.79 1.12 9.83
CA GLY A 7 23.92 1.89 9.31
C GLY A 7 23.57 2.88 8.19
N LEU A 8 22.29 3.07 7.87
CA LEU A 8 21.85 4.08 6.90
C LEU A 8 22.07 5.50 7.47
N PRO A 9 22.87 6.35 6.81
CA PRO A 9 23.05 7.73 7.24
C PRO A 9 21.74 8.52 7.10
N PRO A 10 21.35 9.39 8.06
CA PRO A 10 20.11 10.17 7.99
C PRO A 10 19.97 11.01 6.71
N GLU A 11 21.08 11.49 6.14
CA GLU A 11 21.12 12.25 4.88
C GLU A 11 20.75 11.43 3.64
N ARG A 12 20.73 10.09 3.75
CA ARG A 12 20.27 9.15 2.71
C ARG A 12 18.78 8.81 2.83
N ILE A 13 18.07 9.42 3.79
CA ILE A 13 16.62 9.33 3.92
C ILE A 13 16.02 10.63 3.37
N SER A 14 15.19 10.52 2.34
CA SER A 14 14.60 11.69 1.68
C SER A 14 13.08 11.61 1.57
N PHE A 15 12.45 12.79 1.56
CA PHE A 15 11.04 12.98 1.23
C PHE A 15 10.99 13.73 -0.09
N GLU A 16 10.49 13.07 -1.13
CA GLU A 16 10.52 13.56 -2.51
C GLU A 16 9.18 13.33 -3.20
N THR A 17 8.87 14.12 -4.22
CA THR A 17 7.66 13.98 -5.02
C THR A 17 8.01 13.40 -6.38
N SER A 18 7.23 12.45 -6.90
CA SER A 18 7.41 11.90 -8.25
C SER A 18 6.10 12.04 -9.04
N PRO A 19 6.09 12.86 -10.11
CA PRO A 19 4.95 12.91 -11.03
C PRO A 19 4.57 11.54 -11.60
N LEU A 20 5.53 10.67 -11.91
CA LEU A 20 5.23 9.34 -12.45
C LEU A 20 4.61 8.41 -11.41
N ALA A 21 5.10 8.42 -10.16
CA ALA A 21 4.48 7.66 -9.07
C ALA A 21 3.03 8.12 -8.82
N GLU A 22 2.79 9.43 -8.88
CA GLU A 22 1.44 9.99 -8.71
C GLU A 22 0.52 9.69 -9.89
N LEU A 23 1.05 9.69 -11.12
CA LEU A 23 0.33 9.25 -12.31
C LEU A 23 -0.11 7.79 -12.16
N GLY A 24 0.76 6.92 -11.65
CA GLY A 24 0.41 5.53 -11.33
C GLY A 24 -0.81 5.41 -10.40
N MET A 25 -0.87 6.23 -9.33
CA MET A 25 -2.03 6.25 -8.43
C MET A 25 -3.27 6.86 -9.07
N ALA A 26 -3.12 7.89 -9.91
CA ALA A 26 -4.24 8.47 -10.65
C ALA A 26 -4.84 7.43 -11.63
N LEU A 27 -4.00 6.66 -12.32
CA LEU A 27 -4.42 5.56 -13.18
C LEU A 27 -5.10 4.43 -12.39
N HIS A 28 -4.58 4.08 -11.21
CA HIS A 28 -5.25 3.13 -10.32
C HIS A 28 -6.63 3.62 -9.89
N ALA A 29 -6.75 4.86 -9.42
CA ALA A 29 -8.02 5.46 -9.01
C ALA A 29 -9.03 5.57 -10.15
N LEU A 30 -8.55 5.75 -11.38
CA LEU A 30 -9.39 5.74 -12.58
C LEU A 30 -9.89 4.33 -12.91
N ALA A 31 -9.05 3.30 -12.75
CA ALA A 31 -9.39 1.91 -13.02
C ALA A 31 -10.29 1.29 -11.93
N GLU A 32 -10.07 1.66 -10.67
CA GLU A 32 -10.76 1.12 -9.49
C GLU A 32 -11.30 2.25 -8.57
N PRO A 33 -12.25 3.07 -9.05
CA PRO A 33 -12.78 4.20 -8.27
C PRO A 33 -13.48 3.76 -6.97
N GLY A 34 -13.86 2.48 -6.86
CA GLY A 34 -14.41 1.90 -5.64
C GLY A 34 -13.41 1.83 -4.47
N HIS A 35 -12.10 1.78 -4.76
CA HIS A 35 -11.05 1.85 -3.73
C HIS A 35 -10.84 3.27 -3.21
N HIS A 36 -11.30 4.28 -3.98
CA HIS A 36 -11.07 5.70 -3.70
C HIS A 36 -12.38 6.50 -3.64
N PRO A 37 -13.19 6.38 -2.57
CA PRO A 37 -14.47 7.06 -2.45
C PRO A 37 -14.39 8.58 -2.64
N GLY A 38 -13.31 9.22 -2.16
CA GLY A 38 -13.08 10.66 -2.30
C GLY A 38 -12.76 11.12 -3.72
N LEU A 39 -12.45 10.20 -4.64
CA LEU A 39 -12.03 10.48 -6.01
C LEU A 39 -13.05 10.07 -7.07
N HIS A 40 -14.23 9.56 -6.68
CA HIS A 40 -15.23 9.09 -7.63
C HIS A 40 -15.63 10.16 -8.65
N GLY A 41 -15.88 11.40 -8.20
CA GLY A 41 -16.20 12.51 -9.10
C GLY A 41 -15.08 12.85 -10.08
N TRP A 42 -13.83 12.80 -9.63
CA TRP A 42 -12.66 12.98 -10.51
C TRP A 42 -12.54 11.84 -11.52
N ALA A 43 -12.71 10.59 -11.09
CA ALA A 43 -12.59 9.41 -11.95
C ALA A 43 -13.69 9.40 -13.03
N THR A 44 -14.94 9.67 -12.65
CA THR A 44 -16.05 9.77 -13.62
C THR A 44 -15.83 10.88 -14.64
N ALA A 45 -15.42 12.07 -14.20
CA ALA A 45 -15.18 13.21 -15.10
C ALA A 45 -14.01 12.94 -16.05
N THR A 46 -12.92 12.38 -15.52
CA THR A 46 -11.73 12.03 -16.31
C THR A 46 -12.08 10.97 -17.34
N ALA A 47 -12.69 9.85 -16.93
CA ALA A 47 -13.09 8.76 -17.83
C ALA A 47 -14.02 9.24 -18.96
N ALA A 48 -14.99 10.10 -18.65
CA ALA A 48 -15.91 10.65 -19.66
C ALA A 48 -15.24 11.57 -20.68
N SER A 49 -14.05 12.12 -20.36
CA SER A 49 -13.30 13.03 -21.23
C SER A 49 -12.23 12.33 -22.08
N LEU A 50 -11.94 11.06 -21.82
CA LEU A 50 -10.88 10.33 -22.53
C LEU A 50 -11.26 10.07 -24.00
N LYS A 51 -10.28 10.25 -24.88
CA LYS A 51 -10.41 9.82 -26.28
C LYS A 51 -10.47 8.27 -26.32
N PRO A 52 -11.31 7.68 -27.19
CA PRO A 52 -11.45 6.22 -27.27
C PRO A 52 -10.12 5.46 -27.44
N ASP A 53 -9.24 5.93 -28.34
CA ASP A 53 -7.92 5.32 -28.56
C ASP A 53 -7.04 5.27 -27.31
N LEU A 54 -7.03 6.35 -26.51
CA LEU A 54 -6.28 6.39 -25.26
C LEU A 54 -6.90 5.46 -24.21
N ALA A 55 -8.23 5.41 -24.14
CA ALA A 55 -8.93 4.50 -23.24
C ALA A 55 -8.64 3.02 -23.57
N ASP A 56 -8.60 2.66 -24.85
CA ASP A 56 -8.26 1.30 -25.30
C ASP A 56 -6.82 0.93 -24.92
N ARG A 57 -5.86 1.84 -25.15
CA ARG A 57 -4.45 1.62 -24.77
C ARG A 57 -4.23 1.56 -23.27
N LEU A 58 -4.96 2.36 -22.49
CA LEU A 58 -4.96 2.25 -21.02
C LEU A 58 -5.44 0.86 -20.60
N HIS A 59 -6.49 0.35 -21.23
CA HIS A 59 -7.02 -0.97 -20.92
C HIS A 59 -6.08 -2.12 -21.36
N GLU A 60 -5.18 -1.90 -22.31
CA GLU A 60 -4.16 -2.88 -22.72
C GLU A 60 -3.14 -3.19 -21.62
N ALA A 61 -2.84 -2.22 -20.75
CA ALA A 61 -1.83 -2.34 -19.70
C ALA A 61 -2.36 -2.11 -18.28
N ASP A 62 -3.70 -2.11 -18.10
CA ASP A 62 -4.32 -1.71 -16.84
C ASP A 62 -3.83 -2.50 -15.62
N PHE A 63 -3.52 -3.77 -15.79
CA PHE A 63 -2.98 -4.65 -14.75
C PHE A 63 -1.70 -4.12 -14.08
N LEU A 64 -0.91 -3.28 -14.76
CA LEU A 64 0.30 -2.67 -14.19
C LEU A 64 -0.01 -1.72 -13.03
N TRP A 65 -1.15 -1.02 -13.06
CA TRP A 65 -1.57 -0.12 -11.98
C TRP A 65 -2.81 -0.62 -11.25
N ARG A 66 -3.62 -1.48 -11.86
CA ARG A 66 -4.84 -2.04 -11.28
C ARG A 66 -4.56 -3.16 -10.30
N SER A 67 -3.61 -4.05 -10.62
CA SER A 67 -3.39 -5.30 -9.87
C SER A 67 -2.15 -5.29 -9.00
N THR A 68 -1.02 -4.76 -9.49
CA THR A 68 0.27 -4.90 -8.79
C THR A 68 0.94 -3.62 -8.34
N PHE A 69 0.48 -2.45 -8.81
CA PHE A 69 1.20 -1.19 -8.59
C PHE A 69 2.67 -1.30 -8.99
N SER A 70 2.90 -1.68 -10.26
CA SER A 70 4.20 -2.05 -10.81
C SER A 70 5.31 -1.04 -10.49
N ASP A 71 6.51 -1.56 -10.20
CA ASP A 71 7.68 -0.73 -9.87
C ASP A 71 8.13 0.18 -11.04
N VAL A 72 7.60 -0.01 -12.26
CA VAL A 72 7.82 0.90 -13.40
C VAL A 72 7.40 2.34 -13.12
N PHE A 73 6.54 2.58 -12.12
CA PHE A 73 6.15 3.92 -11.70
C PHE A 73 7.15 4.59 -10.74
N MET A 74 8.17 3.87 -10.27
CA MET A 74 9.22 4.38 -9.38
C MET A 74 10.62 4.09 -9.91
N PRO A 75 10.90 4.33 -11.21
CA PRO A 75 12.12 3.85 -11.86
C PRO A 75 13.39 4.41 -11.24
N PHE A 76 13.33 5.60 -10.63
CA PHE A 76 14.44 6.22 -9.90
C PHE A 76 15.05 5.30 -8.82
N ALA A 77 14.26 4.42 -8.23
CA ALA A 77 14.71 3.48 -7.21
C ALA A 77 15.45 2.26 -7.80
N GLY A 78 15.26 1.99 -9.09
CA GLY A 78 15.77 0.83 -9.82
C GLY A 78 16.86 1.13 -10.83
N VAL A 79 17.42 2.35 -10.91
CA VAL A 79 18.57 2.64 -11.78
C VAL A 79 19.89 2.31 -11.04
N ARG A 80 20.73 1.40 -11.60
CA ARG A 80 21.97 0.89 -10.95
C ARG A 80 22.97 1.98 -10.58
N ASP A 81 23.22 2.90 -11.51
CA ASP A 81 24.12 4.04 -11.34
C ASP A 81 23.34 5.34 -11.04
N GLY A 82 22.13 5.20 -10.51
CA GLY A 82 21.29 6.31 -10.09
C GLY A 82 21.65 6.83 -8.70
N ASP A 83 21.33 8.08 -8.45
CA ASP A 83 21.41 8.68 -7.11
C ASP A 83 20.15 8.41 -6.27
N GLY A 84 19.15 7.70 -6.82
CA GLY A 84 17.89 7.33 -6.18
C GLY A 84 16.92 8.50 -5.98
N ARG A 85 17.15 9.62 -6.66
CA ARG A 85 16.37 10.85 -6.56
C ARG A 85 15.25 10.86 -7.58
N THR A 86 14.10 11.45 -7.22
CA THR A 86 12.98 11.59 -8.16
C THR A 86 13.22 12.74 -9.12
N GLY A 87 12.56 12.69 -10.29
CA GLY A 87 12.44 13.82 -11.18
C GLY A 87 11.51 14.90 -10.63
N SER A 88 11.76 16.15 -11.01
CA SER A 88 10.89 17.29 -10.73
C SER A 88 9.74 17.42 -11.73
N THR A 89 9.85 16.75 -12.88
CA THR A 89 8.85 16.69 -13.95
C THR A 89 8.58 15.25 -14.38
N LEU A 90 7.43 15.02 -15.03
CA LEU A 90 7.11 13.69 -15.57
C LEU A 90 8.16 13.24 -16.59
N THR A 91 8.67 14.15 -17.44
CA THR A 91 9.72 13.84 -18.40
C THR A 91 10.98 13.31 -17.72
N GLU A 92 11.43 13.93 -16.63
CA GLU A 92 12.62 13.48 -15.88
C GLU A 92 12.40 12.10 -15.23
N ASP A 93 11.20 11.83 -14.70
CA ASP A 93 10.86 10.49 -14.19
C ASP A 93 10.82 9.44 -15.32
N LEU A 94 10.31 9.79 -16.50
CA LEU A 94 10.29 8.91 -17.68
C LEU A 94 11.71 8.68 -18.24
N ASP A 95 12.61 9.66 -18.15
CA ASP A 95 14.01 9.47 -18.49
C ASP A 95 14.69 8.46 -17.55
N ALA A 96 14.28 8.39 -16.29
CA ALA A 96 14.71 7.33 -15.38
C ALA A 96 14.12 5.96 -15.78
N LEU A 97 12.87 5.91 -16.26
CA LEU A 97 12.27 4.67 -16.80
C LEU A 97 13.07 4.12 -17.98
N ASP A 98 13.46 4.99 -18.90
CA ASP A 98 14.27 4.63 -20.08
C ASP A 98 15.67 4.12 -19.71
N ARG A 99 16.19 4.52 -18.53
CA ARG A 99 17.49 4.10 -18.02
C ARG A 99 17.47 2.78 -17.24
N LEU A 100 16.29 2.20 -16.96
CA LEU A 100 16.23 0.86 -16.37
C LEU A 100 16.90 -0.16 -17.29
N ASP A 101 17.64 -1.13 -16.74
CA ASP A 101 18.07 -2.27 -17.53
C ASP A 101 16.87 -3.16 -17.90
N ASP A 102 16.96 -3.87 -19.02
CA ASP A 102 15.86 -4.68 -19.55
C ASP A 102 15.40 -5.75 -18.54
N ASP A 103 16.32 -6.33 -17.78
CA ASP A 103 16.00 -7.33 -16.75
C ASP A 103 15.12 -6.76 -15.64
N ARG A 104 15.45 -5.55 -15.14
CA ARG A 104 14.63 -4.83 -14.15
C ARG A 104 13.29 -4.40 -14.74
N PHE A 105 13.30 -3.79 -15.92
CA PHE A 105 12.07 -3.34 -16.57
C PHE A 105 11.10 -4.51 -16.80
N VAL A 106 11.58 -5.63 -17.34
CA VAL A 106 10.76 -6.82 -17.58
C VAL A 106 10.25 -7.42 -16.27
N SER A 107 11.10 -7.51 -15.25
CA SER A 107 10.69 -8.05 -13.95
C SER A 107 9.58 -7.21 -13.31
N SER A 108 9.70 -5.88 -13.35
CA SER A 108 8.69 -4.96 -12.83
C SER A 108 7.39 -5.00 -13.65
N ALA A 109 7.49 -5.06 -14.98
CA ALA A 109 6.33 -5.11 -15.86
C ALA A 109 5.63 -6.48 -15.88
N LEU A 110 6.27 -7.55 -15.38
CA LEU A 110 5.69 -8.89 -15.24
C LEU A 110 5.17 -9.20 -13.83
N GLU A 111 5.20 -8.26 -12.89
CA GLU A 111 4.73 -8.46 -11.52
C GLU A 111 3.31 -9.05 -11.44
N PHE A 112 2.43 -8.67 -12.37
CA PHE A 112 1.05 -9.16 -12.45
C PHE A 112 0.94 -10.68 -12.61
N THR A 113 1.98 -11.35 -13.09
CA THR A 113 2.03 -12.81 -13.22
C THR A 113 2.09 -13.52 -11.86
N CYS A 114 2.30 -12.79 -10.75
CA CYS A 114 2.45 -13.32 -9.39
C CYS A 114 3.54 -14.40 -9.28
N SER A 115 4.62 -14.26 -10.04
CA SER A 115 5.80 -15.12 -9.87
C SER A 115 6.34 -14.96 -8.45
N SER A 116 6.69 -16.08 -7.79
CA SER A 116 7.26 -16.11 -6.43
C SER A 116 8.62 -15.41 -6.32
N THR A 117 9.19 -14.94 -7.43
CA THR A 117 10.49 -14.29 -7.52
C THR A 117 10.50 -12.81 -7.15
N TYR A 118 9.36 -12.10 -7.14
CA TYR A 118 9.37 -10.63 -6.91
C TYR A 118 10.07 -10.23 -5.60
N GLY A 119 9.78 -10.92 -4.48
CA GLY A 119 10.39 -10.60 -3.18
C GLY A 119 11.71 -11.32 -2.88
N ILE A 120 12.10 -12.31 -3.70
CA ILE A 120 13.24 -13.20 -3.44
C ILE A 120 14.42 -12.87 -4.37
N GLY A 121 14.13 -12.34 -5.56
CA GLY A 121 15.08 -12.18 -6.64
C GLY A 121 15.29 -13.50 -7.38
N GLY A 122 15.90 -13.43 -8.55
CA GLY A 122 16.14 -14.60 -9.39
C GLY A 122 16.72 -14.24 -10.75
N PRO A 123 17.02 -15.25 -11.59
CA PRO A 123 17.38 -15.01 -12.97
C PRO A 123 16.21 -14.36 -13.71
N SER A 124 16.54 -13.54 -14.70
CA SER A 124 15.54 -12.86 -15.52
C SER A 124 14.91 -13.84 -16.52
N PRO A 125 13.59 -13.76 -16.79
CA PRO A 125 12.94 -14.54 -17.85
C PRO A 125 13.44 -14.18 -19.26
N LEU A 126 14.24 -13.12 -19.43
CA LEU A 126 14.94 -12.84 -20.68
C LEU A 126 16.06 -13.85 -20.96
N HIS A 127 16.68 -14.38 -19.90
CA HIS A 127 17.87 -15.24 -20.01
C HIS A 127 17.61 -16.69 -19.59
N ASP A 128 16.47 -16.96 -18.94
CA ASP A 128 16.07 -18.29 -18.48
C ASP A 128 14.81 -18.78 -19.22
N PRO A 129 14.93 -19.77 -20.14
CA PRO A 129 13.80 -20.27 -20.92
C PRO A 129 12.66 -20.86 -20.06
N ALA A 130 12.97 -21.48 -18.92
CA ALA A 130 11.95 -22.08 -18.06
C ALA A 130 11.15 -20.99 -17.34
N LEU A 131 11.82 -19.93 -16.88
CA LEU A 131 11.14 -18.76 -16.32
C LEU A 131 10.34 -18.01 -17.38
N ARG A 132 10.84 -17.92 -18.61
CA ARG A 132 10.12 -17.33 -19.75
C ARG A 132 8.81 -18.06 -20.04
N GLU A 133 8.88 -19.39 -20.18
CA GLU A 133 7.70 -20.24 -20.39
C GLU A 133 6.71 -20.08 -19.24
N ARG A 134 7.19 -20.12 -17.99
CA ARG A 134 6.35 -19.94 -16.81
C ARG A 134 5.65 -18.58 -16.77
N ALA A 135 6.35 -17.50 -17.12
CA ALA A 135 5.77 -16.15 -17.17
C ALA A 135 4.63 -16.08 -18.21
N LEU A 136 4.83 -16.68 -19.38
CA LEU A 136 3.82 -16.75 -20.45
C LEU A 136 2.60 -17.59 -20.04
N GLU A 137 2.80 -18.75 -19.38
CA GLU A 137 1.70 -19.55 -18.84
C GLU A 137 0.84 -18.77 -17.83
N LEU A 138 1.50 -18.07 -16.90
CA LEU A 138 0.81 -17.27 -15.88
C LEU A 138 0.08 -16.08 -16.50
N ALA A 139 0.64 -15.47 -17.54
CA ALA A 139 -0.04 -14.45 -18.32
C ALA A 139 -1.27 -15.01 -19.04
N ALA A 140 -1.15 -16.17 -19.70
CA ALA A 140 -2.25 -16.88 -20.36
C ALA A 140 -3.40 -17.23 -19.42
N ALA A 141 -3.11 -17.60 -18.17
CA ALA A 141 -4.14 -17.84 -17.16
C ALA A 141 -4.97 -16.60 -16.80
N ARG A 142 -4.51 -15.38 -17.15
CA ARG A 142 -5.18 -14.10 -16.85
C ARG A 142 -5.93 -13.52 -18.03
N GLY A 143 -5.66 -14.00 -19.24
CA GLY A 143 -6.39 -13.64 -20.45
C GLY A 143 -5.49 -13.24 -21.62
N PRO A 144 -6.08 -13.11 -22.82
CA PRO A 144 -5.32 -12.89 -24.06
C PRO A 144 -4.51 -11.59 -24.04
N LYS A 145 -5.03 -10.51 -23.42
CA LYS A 145 -4.31 -9.23 -23.32
C LYS A 145 -3.00 -9.35 -22.55
N GLN A 146 -3.04 -10.03 -21.41
CA GLN A 146 -1.86 -10.30 -20.60
C GLN A 146 -0.87 -11.19 -21.35
N THR A 147 -1.35 -12.20 -22.09
CA THR A 147 -0.50 -13.04 -22.95
C THR A 147 0.22 -12.22 -24.01
N ASP A 148 -0.52 -11.42 -24.77
CA ASP A 148 0.03 -10.63 -25.88
C ASP A 148 1.04 -9.60 -25.36
N PHE A 149 0.72 -8.94 -24.23
CA PHE A 149 1.64 -8.02 -23.57
C PHE A 149 2.92 -8.73 -23.09
N ALA A 150 2.79 -9.86 -22.38
CA ALA A 150 3.94 -10.59 -21.86
C ALA A 150 4.85 -11.13 -22.99
N ALA A 151 4.26 -11.64 -24.08
CA ALA A 151 5.00 -12.08 -25.25
C ALA A 151 5.80 -10.93 -25.88
N ARG A 152 5.13 -9.80 -26.15
CA ARG A 152 5.80 -8.60 -26.68
C ARG A 152 6.91 -8.09 -25.76
N LEU A 153 6.67 -8.07 -24.45
CA LEU A 153 7.64 -7.61 -23.46
C LEU A 153 8.88 -8.49 -23.40
N LEU A 154 8.71 -9.81 -23.51
CA LEU A 154 9.82 -10.78 -23.48
C LEU A 154 10.58 -10.84 -24.81
N ASP A 155 9.95 -10.48 -25.92
CA ASP A 155 10.58 -10.45 -27.24
C ASP A 155 11.31 -9.14 -27.53
N ASP A 156 10.72 -8.00 -27.16
CA ASP A 156 11.28 -6.66 -27.36
C ASP A 156 10.93 -5.72 -26.19
N PRO A 157 11.67 -5.81 -25.07
CA PRO A 157 11.43 -4.97 -23.91
C PRO A 157 11.63 -3.48 -24.20
N THR A 158 12.53 -3.15 -25.12
CA THR A 158 12.81 -1.74 -25.48
C THR A 158 11.61 -1.10 -26.17
N SER A 159 10.98 -1.79 -27.11
CA SER A 159 9.76 -1.29 -27.76
C SER A 159 8.58 -1.16 -26.81
N VAL A 160 8.40 -2.11 -25.87
CA VAL A 160 7.33 -2.02 -24.86
C VAL A 160 7.56 -0.86 -23.89
N ARG A 161 8.80 -0.62 -23.48
CA ARG A 161 9.18 0.55 -22.65
C ARG A 161 8.89 1.87 -23.35
N ALA A 162 9.30 2.01 -24.62
CA ALA A 162 9.00 3.19 -25.42
C ALA A 162 7.49 3.42 -25.60
N TRP A 163 6.72 2.33 -25.79
CA TRP A 163 5.26 2.39 -25.85
C TRP A 163 4.63 2.86 -24.53
N LEU A 164 5.10 2.35 -23.36
CA LEU A 164 4.65 2.81 -22.05
C LEU A 164 4.97 4.28 -21.81
N ARG A 165 6.18 4.71 -22.14
CA ARG A 165 6.57 6.13 -22.08
C ARG A 165 5.56 6.99 -22.84
N ARG A 166 5.28 6.62 -24.10
CA ARG A 166 4.32 7.36 -24.93
C ARG A 166 2.91 7.34 -24.35
N LEU A 167 2.46 6.22 -23.80
CA LEU A 167 1.17 6.12 -23.10
C LEU A 167 1.09 7.12 -21.93
N PHE A 168 2.13 7.21 -21.12
CA PHE A 168 2.16 8.13 -19.98
C PHE A 168 2.24 9.60 -20.40
N GLU A 169 2.98 9.93 -21.47
CA GLU A 169 2.96 11.26 -22.09
C GLU A 169 1.55 11.64 -22.61
N ASP A 170 0.86 10.69 -23.24
CA ASP A 170 -0.51 10.91 -23.72
C ASP A 170 -1.49 11.11 -22.55
N CYS A 171 -1.31 10.41 -21.43
CA CYS A 171 -2.09 10.60 -20.20
C CYS A 171 -1.84 11.99 -19.58
N ASP A 172 -0.58 12.44 -19.57
CA ASP A 172 -0.21 13.78 -19.12
C ASP A 172 -0.92 14.86 -19.93
N GLN A 173 -0.87 14.74 -21.26
CA GLN A 173 -1.57 15.66 -22.16
C GLN A 173 -3.09 15.62 -21.99
N ALA A 174 -3.67 14.44 -21.75
CA ALA A 174 -5.11 14.26 -21.68
C ALA A 174 -5.73 14.77 -20.38
N PHE A 175 -5.12 14.48 -19.23
CA PHE A 175 -5.70 14.83 -17.93
C PHE A 175 -4.68 15.08 -16.80
N PHE A 176 -3.51 14.44 -16.84
CA PHE A 176 -2.64 14.41 -15.67
C PHE A 176 -1.86 15.72 -15.46
N ALA A 177 -1.46 16.46 -16.50
CA ALA A 177 -0.77 17.74 -16.34
C ALA A 177 -1.59 18.76 -15.55
N ASP A 178 -2.90 18.83 -15.81
CA ASP A 178 -3.84 19.70 -15.09
C ASP A 178 -4.10 19.21 -13.66
N THR A 179 -4.17 17.89 -13.47
CA THR A 179 -4.30 17.27 -12.15
C THR A 179 -3.06 17.57 -11.30
N TRP A 180 -1.87 17.28 -11.83
CA TRP A 180 -0.58 17.52 -11.19
C TRP A 180 -0.39 18.98 -10.79
N ARG A 181 -0.77 19.94 -11.66
CA ARG A 181 -0.69 21.38 -11.36
C ARG A 181 -1.45 21.76 -10.08
N ARG A 182 -2.57 21.09 -9.80
CA ARG A 182 -3.41 21.36 -8.61
C ARG A 182 -2.83 20.76 -7.34
N ILE A 183 -2.22 19.58 -7.42
CA ILE A 183 -1.79 18.81 -6.24
C ILE A 183 -0.30 18.96 -5.88
N ARG A 184 0.55 19.31 -6.85
CA ARG A 184 2.03 19.34 -6.66
C ARG A 184 2.51 20.22 -5.50
N VAL A 185 1.82 21.34 -5.25
CA VAL A 185 2.19 22.27 -4.16
C VAL A 185 1.91 21.64 -2.80
N GLN A 186 0.76 20.95 -2.67
CA GLN A 186 0.39 20.25 -1.45
C GLN A 186 1.35 19.10 -1.17
N LEU A 187 1.66 18.28 -2.18
CA LEU A 187 2.60 17.16 -2.05
C LEU A 187 4.01 17.64 -1.67
N ALA A 188 4.50 18.70 -2.29
CA ALA A 188 5.80 19.28 -1.96
C ALA A 188 5.83 19.87 -0.54
N ALA A 189 4.72 20.47 -0.08
CA ALA A 189 4.60 20.98 1.28
C ALA A 189 4.60 19.85 2.32
N ASP A 190 3.89 18.75 2.06
CA ASP A 190 3.87 17.57 2.92
C ASP A 190 5.25 16.90 3.01
N ALA A 191 5.92 16.68 1.86
CA ALA A 191 7.28 16.15 1.81
C ALA A 191 8.26 17.03 2.59
N ARG A 192 8.19 18.36 2.41
CA ARG A 192 9.04 19.31 3.17
C ARG A 192 8.78 19.21 4.66
N HIS A 193 7.52 19.23 5.08
CA HIS A 193 7.14 19.15 6.48
C HIS A 193 7.67 17.87 7.15
N LYS A 194 7.48 16.71 6.52
CA LYS A 194 7.97 15.43 7.06
C LYS A 194 9.49 15.32 7.02
N GLY A 195 10.14 15.93 6.03
CA GLY A 195 11.59 16.11 6.01
C GLY A 195 12.11 16.97 7.18
N GLU A 196 11.39 18.03 7.55
CA GLU A 196 11.70 18.84 8.75
C GLU A 196 11.46 18.05 10.04
N VAL A 197 10.38 17.27 10.13
CA VAL A 197 10.13 16.36 11.25
C VAL A 197 11.28 15.36 11.40
N LEU A 198 11.74 14.74 10.30
CA LEU A 198 12.89 13.84 10.32
C LEU A 198 14.14 14.53 10.88
N ARG A 199 14.45 15.75 10.41
CA ARG A 199 15.64 16.50 10.83
C ARG A 199 15.60 16.95 12.29
N HIS A 200 14.43 17.35 12.79
CA HIS A 200 14.29 17.98 14.10
C HIS A 200 13.80 17.03 15.20
N LYS A 201 13.01 16.01 14.85
CA LYS A 201 12.40 15.07 15.79
C LYS A 201 12.85 13.61 15.60
N GLY A 202 13.53 13.31 14.49
CA GLY A 202 14.07 11.98 14.20
C GLY A 202 13.12 11.07 13.42
N LEU A 203 13.62 9.89 13.06
CA LEU A 203 12.95 8.98 12.13
C LEU A 203 11.64 8.39 12.69
N ALA A 204 11.57 8.06 13.99
CA ALA A 204 10.36 7.49 14.58
C ALA A 204 9.15 8.44 14.45
N GLU A 205 9.36 9.72 14.74
CA GLU A 205 8.32 10.75 14.61
C GLU A 205 7.95 11.01 13.13
N ALA A 206 8.94 10.98 12.23
CA ALA A 206 8.68 11.10 10.79
C ALA A 206 7.86 9.92 10.25
N LEU A 207 8.15 8.69 10.68
CA LEU A 207 7.38 7.49 10.32
C LEU A 207 5.94 7.58 10.82
N TYR A 208 5.73 8.00 12.06
CA TYR A 208 4.40 8.20 12.62
C TYR A 208 3.61 9.26 11.85
N ALA A 209 4.25 10.36 11.46
CA ALA A 209 3.65 11.40 10.64
C ALA A 209 3.32 10.93 9.21
N VAL A 210 4.09 9.99 8.64
CA VAL A 210 3.78 9.36 7.36
C VAL A 210 2.57 8.45 7.47
N SER A 211 2.58 7.53 8.43
CA SER A 211 1.45 6.63 8.68
C SER A 211 1.57 5.97 10.05
N PRO A 212 0.47 5.86 10.82
CA PRO A 212 0.43 5.06 12.04
C PRO A 212 0.73 3.57 11.83
N ALA A 213 0.68 3.07 10.59
CA ALA A 213 1.05 1.70 10.25
C ALA A 213 2.57 1.47 10.18
N LEU A 214 3.39 2.53 10.27
CA LEU A 214 4.84 2.45 10.27
C LEU A 214 5.40 2.57 11.68
N SER A 215 6.35 1.70 12.01
CA SER A 215 7.07 1.75 13.28
C SER A 215 8.56 1.48 13.11
N LEU A 216 9.36 1.99 14.07
CA LEU A 216 10.79 1.78 14.13
C LEU A 216 11.10 0.71 15.19
N GLU A 217 11.77 -0.36 14.79
CA GLU A 217 12.30 -1.38 15.69
C GLU A 217 13.82 -1.22 15.82
N GLU A 218 14.28 -0.98 17.04
CA GLU A 218 15.70 -0.95 17.38
C GLU A 218 16.03 -2.10 18.31
N ARG A 219 16.88 -3.02 17.83
CA ARG A 219 17.34 -4.15 18.62
C ARG A 219 18.83 -3.98 18.93
N ARG A 220 19.15 -3.80 20.21
CA ARG A 220 20.54 -3.84 20.68
C ARG A 220 21.12 -5.23 20.36
N GLY A 221 22.25 -5.25 19.65
CA GLY A 221 22.98 -6.49 19.41
C GLY A 221 23.55 -7.04 20.71
N GLY A 222 23.71 -8.38 20.77
CA GLY A 222 24.52 -9.01 21.82
C GLY A 222 25.99 -8.60 21.71
N ALA A 223 26.81 -8.97 22.70
CA ALA A 223 28.24 -8.62 22.74
C ALA A 223 28.93 -8.85 21.36
N GLY A 224 29.42 -7.76 20.76
CA GLY A 224 30.10 -7.78 19.45
C GLY A 224 29.22 -7.57 18.20
N ARG A 225 27.89 -7.44 18.32
CA ARG A 225 27.00 -7.05 17.20
C ARG A 225 26.48 -5.62 17.41
N GLY A 226 26.58 -4.77 16.38
CA GLY A 226 26.00 -3.43 16.39
C GLY A 226 24.48 -3.45 16.56
N ALA A 227 23.91 -2.31 16.94
CA ALA A 227 22.45 -2.14 16.98
C ALA A 227 21.87 -2.37 15.58
N ARG A 228 20.78 -3.13 15.50
CA ARG A 228 20.03 -3.31 14.24
C ARG A 228 18.80 -2.42 14.28
N THR A 229 18.60 -1.68 13.20
CA THR A 229 17.48 -0.75 13.07
C THR A 229 16.65 -1.14 11.87
N ARG A 230 15.34 -1.27 12.06
CA ARG A 230 14.41 -1.75 11.04
C ARG A 230 13.12 -0.94 11.07
N ILE A 231 12.62 -0.59 9.89
CA ILE A 231 11.28 -0.05 9.74
C ILE A 231 10.34 -1.23 9.53
N HIS A 232 9.22 -1.25 10.26
CA HIS A 232 8.15 -2.22 10.09
C HIS A 232 6.90 -1.50 9.56
N ALA A 233 6.32 -2.04 8.49
CA ALA A 233 5.01 -1.64 7.99
C ALA A 233 3.99 -2.72 8.34
N ASP A 234 3.01 -2.37 9.18
CA ASP A 234 1.88 -3.23 9.53
C ASP A 234 1.02 -3.48 8.29
N LYS A 235 1.19 -4.65 7.69
CA LYS A 235 0.50 -5.06 6.45
C LYS A 235 0.19 -6.54 6.49
N LEU A 236 -0.85 -6.94 5.77
CA LEU A 236 -1.16 -8.36 5.54
C LEU A 236 -0.12 -9.04 4.64
N ALA A 237 0.52 -8.28 3.74
CA ALA A 237 1.57 -8.77 2.87
C ALA A 237 2.94 -8.85 3.58
N GLU A 238 3.69 -9.89 3.23
CA GLU A 238 5.08 -10.09 3.64
C GLU A 238 6.04 -9.54 2.59
N GLY A 239 7.18 -9.02 3.04
CA GLY A 239 8.17 -8.38 2.17
C GLY A 239 9.34 -7.89 2.99
N ARG A 240 10.56 -8.06 2.47
CA ARG A 240 11.80 -7.69 3.15
C ARG A 240 12.78 -7.08 2.16
N THR A 241 13.36 -5.94 2.53
CA THR A 241 14.39 -5.27 1.74
C THR A 241 15.41 -4.58 2.65
N SER A 242 16.47 -4.03 2.06
CA SER A 242 17.56 -3.32 2.73
C SER A 242 17.75 -1.96 2.07
N ALA A 243 17.83 -0.91 2.88
CA ALA A 243 18.21 0.43 2.40
C ALA A 243 19.72 0.58 2.15
N MET A 244 20.48 -0.51 2.27
CA MET A 244 21.94 -0.55 2.12
C MET A 244 22.39 -1.49 0.99
N ASP A 245 21.52 -1.74 -0.01
CA ASP A 245 21.84 -2.63 -1.14
C ASP A 245 22.98 -2.04 -2.01
N PRO A 246 24.14 -2.70 -2.13
CA PRO A 246 25.25 -2.20 -2.94
C PRO A 246 24.93 -2.07 -4.43
N ALA A 247 23.97 -2.83 -4.96
CA ALA A 247 23.63 -2.84 -6.38
C ALA A 247 22.87 -1.59 -6.85
N VAL A 248 22.38 -0.78 -5.89
CA VAL A 248 21.69 0.48 -6.15
C VAL A 248 22.16 1.60 -5.23
N GLY A 249 23.00 1.32 -4.24
CA GLY A 249 23.48 2.29 -3.26
C GLY A 249 22.53 2.50 -2.10
N ALA A 250 23.06 3.08 -1.01
CA ALA A 250 22.30 3.30 0.20
C ALA A 250 21.26 4.43 0.04
N GLY A 251 20.01 4.17 0.45
CA GLY A 251 18.94 5.17 0.42
C GLY A 251 17.57 4.63 0.82
N LEU A 252 16.73 5.53 1.29
CA LEU A 252 15.30 5.30 1.54
C LEU A 252 14.53 6.55 1.13
N THR A 253 13.58 6.40 0.21
CA THR A 253 12.78 7.53 -0.30
C THR A 253 11.34 7.41 0.17
N PHE A 254 10.77 8.50 0.66
CA PHE A 254 9.38 8.64 1.03
C PHE A 254 8.67 9.49 -0.02
N VAL A 255 7.64 8.95 -0.68
CA VAL A 255 6.89 9.63 -1.74
C VAL A 255 5.44 9.86 -1.27
N PRO A 256 4.96 11.11 -1.15
CA PRO A 256 3.56 11.39 -0.85
C PRO A 256 2.68 11.23 -2.08
N SER A 257 1.41 10.89 -1.87
CA SER A 257 0.40 10.79 -2.93
C SER A 257 -0.96 11.35 -2.54
N SER A 258 -1.54 12.20 -3.39
CA SER A 258 -2.91 12.71 -3.22
C SER A 258 -3.96 11.71 -3.70
N PHE A 259 -3.57 10.84 -4.63
CA PHE A 259 -4.38 9.73 -5.13
C PHE A 259 -4.17 8.43 -4.33
N GLY A 260 -3.25 8.45 -3.37
CA GLY A 260 -2.76 7.27 -2.67
C GLY A 260 -3.78 6.60 -1.76
N TRP A 261 -4.71 7.36 -1.15
CA TRP A 261 -5.53 6.82 -0.06
C TRP A 261 -6.48 5.73 -0.56
N PRO A 262 -6.54 4.53 0.06
CA PRO A 262 -5.97 4.14 1.36
C PRO A 262 -4.61 3.40 1.32
N HIS A 263 -3.97 3.31 0.15
CA HIS A 263 -2.75 2.52 -0.10
C HIS A 263 -1.50 3.16 0.54
N LEU A 264 -0.79 2.39 1.38
CA LEU A 264 0.55 2.72 1.85
C LEU A 264 1.50 1.69 1.24
N SER A 265 2.13 1.93 0.09
CA SER A 265 2.97 0.92 -0.56
C SER A 265 4.43 0.97 -0.09
N VAL A 266 5.07 -0.20 -0.06
CA VAL A 266 6.51 -0.33 0.23
C VAL A 266 7.15 -1.06 -0.93
N LEU A 267 7.94 -0.36 -1.74
CA LEU A 267 8.77 -0.99 -2.76
C LEU A 267 9.87 -1.78 -2.06
N HIS A 268 9.91 -3.08 -2.32
CA HIS A 268 10.83 -4.00 -1.65
C HIS A 268 11.45 -5.01 -2.62
N ALA A 269 11.40 -4.76 -3.93
CA ALA A 269 12.06 -5.59 -4.93
C ALA A 269 13.59 -5.65 -4.70
N PRO A 270 14.22 -6.84 -4.81
CA PRO A 270 15.67 -6.97 -4.72
C PRO A 270 16.39 -6.15 -5.78
N GLY A 271 17.49 -5.49 -5.39
CA GLY A 271 18.20 -4.59 -6.31
C GLY A 271 17.43 -3.30 -6.61
N TRP A 272 16.45 -2.92 -5.78
CA TRP A 272 15.82 -1.60 -5.80
C TRP A 272 16.01 -0.92 -4.46
N ARG A 273 16.16 0.41 -4.46
CA ARG A 273 16.14 1.18 -3.21
C ARG A 273 14.73 1.13 -2.65
N PRO A 274 14.57 0.93 -1.33
CA PRO A 274 13.25 0.94 -0.74
C PRO A 274 12.57 2.31 -0.92
N VAL A 275 11.30 2.27 -1.31
CA VAL A 275 10.43 3.45 -1.38
C VAL A 275 9.21 3.21 -0.50
N ILE A 276 8.86 4.17 0.34
CA ILE A 276 7.58 4.20 1.05
C ILE A 276 6.71 5.22 0.34
N HIS A 277 5.71 4.74 -0.38
CA HIS A 277 4.72 5.55 -1.08
C HIS A 277 3.45 5.64 -0.22
N TYR A 278 3.05 6.85 0.18
CA TYR A 278 2.04 7.02 1.23
C TYR A 278 1.01 8.08 0.86
N PRO A 279 -0.24 7.93 1.35
CA PRO A 279 -1.29 8.88 1.03
C PRO A 279 -1.16 10.15 1.87
N VAL A 280 -1.43 11.30 1.27
CA VAL A 280 -1.64 12.57 1.96
C VAL A 280 -3.13 12.87 2.06
N GLY A 281 -3.57 13.48 3.16
CA GLY A 281 -4.96 13.88 3.32
C GLY A 281 -5.92 12.71 3.35
N ALA A 282 -5.76 11.80 4.32
CA ALA A 282 -6.84 10.88 4.67
C ALA A 282 -8.10 11.71 5.02
N PRO A 283 -9.32 11.23 4.73
CA PRO A 283 -10.51 11.80 5.33
C PRO A 283 -10.29 11.86 6.86
N GLU A 284 -10.88 12.83 7.57
CA GLU A 284 -10.88 12.87 9.05
C GLU A 284 -11.64 11.66 9.62
N LEU A 285 -11.06 10.48 9.44
CA LEU A 285 -11.46 9.21 9.98
C LEU A 285 -10.46 8.91 11.10
N PRO A 286 -10.92 8.43 12.26
CA PRO A 286 -10.01 8.04 13.32
C PRO A 286 -9.04 6.97 12.80
N THR A 287 -7.80 6.98 13.29
CA THR A 287 -6.71 6.06 12.90
C THR A 287 -7.22 4.65 12.56
N PRO A 288 -6.86 4.07 11.39
CA PRO A 288 -7.26 2.72 11.04
C PRO A 288 -6.88 1.73 12.14
N ALA A 289 -7.73 0.75 12.42
CA ALA A 289 -7.38 -0.32 13.34
C ALA A 289 -6.10 -1.04 12.88
N SER A 290 -5.25 -1.47 13.81
CA SER A 290 -4.11 -2.35 13.44
C SER A 290 -4.62 -3.65 12.82
N VAL A 291 -3.81 -4.29 11.97
CA VAL A 291 -4.19 -5.58 11.36
C VAL A 291 -4.53 -6.61 12.44
N GLU A 292 -3.79 -6.59 13.55
CA GLU A 292 -4.05 -7.46 14.69
C GLU A 292 -5.40 -7.20 15.35
N LEU A 293 -5.77 -5.93 15.57
CA LEU A 293 -7.08 -5.58 16.12
C LEU A 293 -8.21 -5.97 15.16
N LEU A 294 -8.01 -5.79 13.86
CA LEU A 294 -8.96 -6.22 12.83
C LEU A 294 -9.16 -7.74 12.86
N LYS A 295 -8.07 -8.53 12.87
CA LYS A 295 -8.12 -9.99 13.02
C LYS A 295 -8.89 -10.39 14.28
N LEU A 296 -8.55 -9.80 15.41
CA LEU A 296 -9.21 -10.06 16.70
C LEU A 296 -10.72 -9.75 16.65
N ARG A 297 -11.13 -8.66 15.98
CA ARG A 297 -12.53 -8.29 15.79
C ARG A 297 -13.27 -9.29 14.91
N MET A 298 -12.67 -9.72 13.80
CA MET A 298 -13.27 -10.70 12.90
C MET A 298 -13.44 -12.06 13.58
N GLU A 299 -12.41 -12.53 14.29
CA GLU A 299 -12.49 -13.74 15.11
C GLU A 299 -13.57 -13.63 16.20
N ALA A 300 -13.68 -12.47 16.85
CA ALA A 300 -14.73 -12.21 17.82
C ALA A 300 -16.13 -12.23 17.19
N LEU A 301 -16.31 -11.78 15.95
CA LEU A 301 -17.62 -11.78 15.31
C LEU A 301 -17.98 -13.09 14.59
N ALA A 302 -16.99 -13.92 14.25
CA ALA A 302 -17.21 -15.21 13.57
C ALA A 302 -17.98 -16.25 14.41
N HIS A 303 -18.23 -16.00 15.70
CA HIS A 303 -18.94 -16.95 16.57
C HIS A 303 -20.46 -16.64 16.66
N PRO A 304 -21.35 -17.60 16.35
CA PRO A 304 -22.80 -17.37 16.30
C PRO A 304 -23.40 -16.77 17.58
N MET A 305 -23.00 -17.26 18.76
CA MET A 305 -23.49 -16.70 20.03
C MET A 305 -23.07 -15.24 20.23
N ARG A 306 -21.84 -14.87 19.84
CA ARG A 306 -21.36 -13.49 20.00
C ARG A 306 -22.13 -12.54 19.09
N MET A 307 -22.46 -12.95 17.86
CA MET A 307 -23.35 -12.19 16.99
C MET A 307 -24.75 -11.99 17.59
N ARG A 308 -25.34 -13.03 18.20
CA ARG A 308 -26.64 -12.92 18.89
C ARG A 308 -26.58 -11.93 20.06
N LEU A 309 -25.51 -11.96 20.87
CA LEU A 309 -25.29 -11.00 21.94
C LEU A 309 -25.12 -9.58 21.38
N CYS A 310 -24.32 -9.39 20.32
CA CYS A 310 -24.18 -8.10 19.65
C CYS A 310 -25.52 -7.54 19.17
N ARG A 311 -26.43 -8.38 18.64
CA ARG A 311 -27.78 -7.95 18.25
C ARG A 311 -28.58 -7.36 19.41
N ASN A 312 -28.51 -7.94 20.61
CA ASN A 312 -29.16 -7.38 21.79
C ASN A 312 -28.48 -6.07 22.22
N LEU A 313 -27.15 -6.11 22.33
CA LEU A 313 -26.30 -5.00 22.77
C LEU A 313 -26.29 -3.78 21.83
N ALA A 314 -26.65 -3.97 20.56
CA ALA A 314 -26.85 -2.90 19.58
C ALA A 314 -28.10 -2.05 19.86
N ARG A 315 -29.10 -2.63 20.55
CA ARG A 315 -30.41 -1.99 20.77
C ARG A 315 -30.50 -1.28 22.11
N SER A 316 -29.82 -1.80 23.14
CA SER A 316 -29.82 -1.26 24.50
C SER A 316 -28.62 -1.81 25.29
N PRO A 317 -28.18 -1.13 26.36
CA PRO A 317 -27.30 -1.74 27.35
C PRO A 317 -27.98 -2.90 28.08
N TYR A 318 -27.23 -3.98 28.38
CA TYR A 318 -27.67 -5.14 29.15
C TYR A 318 -26.62 -5.57 30.17
N THR A 319 -27.06 -6.11 31.31
CA THR A 319 -26.21 -6.83 32.25
C THR A 319 -25.91 -8.26 31.76
N THR A 320 -24.85 -8.88 32.30
CA THR A 320 -24.54 -10.30 32.05
C THR A 320 -25.70 -11.23 32.41
N GLY A 321 -26.43 -10.94 33.49
CA GLY A 321 -27.57 -11.74 33.94
C GLY A 321 -28.73 -11.67 32.97
N GLU A 322 -29.11 -10.47 32.53
CA GLU A 322 -30.20 -10.30 31.54
C GLU A 322 -29.87 -10.99 30.20
N LEU A 323 -28.60 -10.94 29.78
CA LEU A 323 -28.15 -11.66 28.58
C LEU A 323 -28.20 -13.18 28.75
N ALA A 324 -27.83 -13.69 29.92
CA ALA A 324 -27.90 -15.12 30.25
C ALA A 324 -29.33 -15.63 30.19
N ASP A 325 -30.24 -14.92 30.84
CA ASP A 325 -31.67 -15.23 30.84
C ASP A 325 -32.26 -15.17 29.41
N SER A 326 -31.90 -14.15 28.62
CA SER A 326 -32.41 -13.96 27.26
C SER A 326 -31.98 -15.04 26.26
N HIS A 327 -30.85 -15.72 26.52
CA HIS A 327 -30.26 -16.70 25.61
C HIS A 327 -30.25 -18.13 26.17
N GLY A 328 -30.76 -18.35 27.38
CA GLY A 328 -30.82 -19.66 28.01
C GLY A 328 -29.45 -20.27 28.27
N ILE A 329 -28.43 -19.44 28.54
CA ILE A 329 -27.06 -19.88 28.85
C ILE A 329 -26.59 -19.33 30.19
N SER A 330 -25.55 -19.92 30.75
CA SER A 330 -25.06 -19.53 32.08
C SER A 330 -24.41 -18.14 32.08
N ALA A 331 -24.52 -17.39 33.18
CA ALA A 331 -23.83 -16.10 33.33
C ALA A 331 -22.29 -16.18 33.16
N PRO A 332 -21.58 -17.24 33.61
CA PRO A 332 -20.16 -17.44 33.29
C PRO A 332 -19.90 -17.59 31.78
N GLU A 333 -20.80 -18.24 31.05
CA GLU A 333 -20.67 -18.40 29.59
C GLU A 333 -20.89 -17.08 28.86
N VAL A 334 -21.91 -16.30 29.24
CA VAL A 334 -22.09 -14.93 28.72
C VAL A 334 -20.86 -14.07 29.04
N SER A 335 -20.36 -14.12 30.27
CA SER A 335 -19.17 -13.36 30.69
C SER A 335 -17.95 -13.68 29.82
N ARG A 336 -17.74 -14.96 29.47
CA ARG A 336 -16.68 -15.38 28.55
C ARG A 336 -16.86 -14.79 27.14
N HIS A 337 -18.09 -14.77 26.62
CA HIS A 337 -18.38 -14.12 25.34
C HIS A 337 -18.15 -12.60 25.38
N LEU A 338 -18.63 -11.92 26.43
CA LEU A 338 -18.45 -10.49 26.64
C LEU A 338 -16.98 -10.12 26.82
N THR A 339 -16.18 -10.98 27.45
CA THR A 339 -14.74 -10.78 27.61
C THR A 339 -14.03 -10.77 26.25
N VAL A 340 -14.38 -11.71 25.36
CA VAL A 340 -13.82 -11.74 23.99
C VAL A 340 -14.23 -10.50 23.21
N LEU A 341 -15.51 -10.12 23.23
CA LEU A 341 -16.00 -8.91 22.55
C LEU A 341 -15.37 -7.63 23.10
N LYS A 342 -15.16 -7.55 24.41
CA LYS A 342 -14.48 -6.44 25.07
C LYS A 342 -13.00 -6.38 24.67
N LYS A 343 -12.29 -7.52 24.64
CA LYS A 343 -10.88 -7.59 24.22
C LYS A 343 -10.72 -7.10 22.77
N ALA A 344 -11.70 -7.38 21.90
CA ALA A 344 -11.76 -6.89 20.53
C ALA A 344 -12.19 -5.41 20.40
N GLY A 345 -12.50 -4.73 21.52
CA GLY A 345 -12.98 -3.35 21.51
C GLY A 345 -14.35 -3.17 20.87
N LEU A 346 -15.20 -4.21 20.84
CA LEU A 346 -16.52 -4.17 20.22
C LEU A 346 -17.64 -3.83 21.22
N VAL A 347 -17.36 -3.92 22.53
CA VAL A 347 -18.34 -3.70 23.60
C VAL A 347 -17.73 -2.79 24.66
N THR A 348 -18.50 -1.79 25.07
CA THR A 348 -18.19 -0.92 26.21
C THR A 348 -18.89 -1.40 27.47
N MET A 349 -18.39 -0.98 28.63
CA MET A 349 -18.97 -1.31 29.92
C MET A 349 -19.15 -0.05 30.75
N GLN A 350 -20.34 0.13 31.31
CA GLN A 350 -20.65 1.22 32.23
C GLN A 350 -21.21 0.65 33.53
N ARG A 351 -20.65 1.07 34.67
CA ARG A 351 -21.17 0.68 35.98
C ARG A 351 -22.31 1.62 36.39
N ARG A 352 -23.47 1.06 36.75
CA ARG A 352 -24.64 1.78 37.28
C ARG A 352 -25.02 1.18 38.63
N GLY A 353 -24.57 1.82 39.71
CA GLY A 353 -24.70 1.28 41.06
C GLY A 353 -24.01 -0.08 41.21
N ARG A 354 -24.79 -1.10 41.60
CA ARG A 354 -24.29 -2.49 41.72
C ARG A 354 -24.25 -3.27 40.40
N TYR A 355 -24.77 -2.72 39.32
CA TYR A 355 -24.89 -3.39 38.03
C TYR A 355 -23.79 -2.95 37.05
N VAL A 356 -23.33 -3.87 36.21
CA VAL A 356 -22.44 -3.59 35.08
C VAL A 356 -23.25 -3.75 33.80
N MET A 357 -23.42 -2.65 33.07
CA MET A 357 -24.11 -2.63 31.79
C MET A 357 -23.09 -2.76 30.68
N HIS A 358 -23.31 -3.71 29.78
CA HIS A 358 -22.58 -3.90 28.55
C HIS A 358 -23.36 -3.27 27.41
N GLN A 359 -22.70 -2.61 26.46
CA GLN A 359 -23.32 -2.06 25.26
C GLN A 359 -22.40 -2.24 24.07
N LEU A 360 -22.96 -2.49 22.89
CA LEU A 360 -22.17 -2.60 21.67
C LEU A 360 -21.63 -1.22 21.30
N ASP A 361 -20.35 -1.16 20.94
CA ASP A 361 -19.76 0.03 20.34
C ASP A 361 -20.15 0.08 18.86
N LEU A 362 -21.25 0.77 18.57
CA LEU A 362 -21.78 0.90 17.20
C LEU A 362 -20.82 1.61 16.27
N GLN A 363 -20.01 2.55 16.77
CA GLN A 363 -19.01 3.23 15.97
C GLN A 363 -17.91 2.24 15.55
N ALA A 364 -17.37 1.48 16.50
CA ALA A 364 -16.37 0.45 16.21
C ALA A 364 -16.89 -0.62 15.24
N VAL A 365 -18.16 -1.04 15.37
CA VAL A 365 -18.77 -2.06 14.49
C VAL A 365 -19.05 -1.51 13.09
N SER A 366 -19.60 -0.29 12.98
CA SER A 366 -19.93 0.32 11.68
C SER A 366 -18.71 0.49 10.78
N ARG A 367 -17.54 0.65 11.38
CA ARG A 367 -16.26 0.81 10.69
C ARG A 367 -15.63 -0.48 10.22
N LEU A 368 -16.08 -1.65 10.66
CA LEU A 368 -15.41 -2.92 10.36
C LEU A 368 -15.21 -3.18 8.86
N GLY A 369 -16.21 -2.83 8.03
CA GLY A 369 -16.10 -2.97 6.59
C GLY A 369 -15.03 -2.04 6.00
N SER A 370 -15.02 -0.77 6.42
CA SER A 370 -14.03 0.21 5.97
C SER A 370 -12.64 -0.12 6.49
N ASP A 371 -12.49 -0.43 7.78
CA ASP A 371 -11.22 -0.87 8.39
C ASP A 371 -10.69 -2.15 7.72
N PHE A 372 -11.58 -3.06 7.29
CA PHE A 372 -11.21 -4.27 6.56
C PHE A 372 -10.71 -3.98 5.14
N LEU A 373 -11.44 -3.15 4.40
CA LEU A 373 -11.02 -2.73 3.06
C LEU A 373 -9.72 -1.93 3.12
N GLU A 374 -9.60 -0.98 4.04
CA GLU A 374 -8.36 -0.25 4.28
C GLU A 374 -7.22 -1.21 4.65
N GLY A 375 -7.44 -2.20 5.52
CA GLY A 375 -6.42 -3.17 5.89
C GLY A 375 -5.99 -4.12 4.76
N ILE A 376 -6.87 -4.39 3.79
CA ILE A 376 -6.55 -5.18 2.58
C ILE A 376 -5.81 -4.34 1.54
N LEU A 377 -6.28 -3.11 1.33
CA LEU A 377 -5.78 -2.22 0.29
C LEU A 377 -4.49 -1.52 0.71
N ARG A 378 -4.27 -1.31 2.00
CA ARG A 378 -3.03 -0.78 2.58
C ARG A 378 -1.86 -1.74 2.40
#